data_AF-A0A7S2XQX0-F1
#
_entry.id   AF-A0A7S2XQX0-F1
#
_cell.length_a   1.000
_cell.length_b   1.000
_cell.length_c   1.000
_cell.angle_alpha   90.00
_cell.angle_beta   90.00
_cell.angle_gamma   90.00
#
_symmetry.space_group_name_H-M   'P 1'
#
loop_
_entity.id
_entity.type
_entity.pdbx_description
1 polymer ?
#
loop_
_entity_poly.entity_id
_entity_poly.type
_entity_poly.pdbx_seq_one_letter_code
_entity_poly.pdbx_strand_id
1 'polypeptide(L)'
;FSRLSTQHCKKSTTHHNDHLIPHHNSISKNLNHLFINYLAYSTDNDTMKGLKAIKTQAKKDAYDVLDNGLETVKAMEAILETHFPHGAHALSKVAQEFEAALVAQQWEGSNPVLEQAIPATRDMVSGCVAHLEIWSHFIQLHVPVMEDGNNFGVTVQMTIAKALKDSSDEWKKILDKMVSYYTSRADAVDKLGLPKTSKTSTISSSESDSTGGKDGDAHTTSKNSSTEEKISSPAPKPEYHRLQHVVAMDVQMYAELQASIYTVRNGYLTILDQMDKNKDKLAAPKGTSSSHSMY
;
A
#
# COMPACT_ATOMS: atom_id res chain seq x y z
N PHE A 1 -52.20 9.63 48.82
CA PHE A 1 -53.16 10.67 48.38
C PHE A 1 -52.39 11.79 47.71
N SER A 2 -52.60 11.98 46.39
CA SER A 2 -52.51 13.25 45.62
C SER A 2 -51.16 14.02 45.66
N ARG A 3 -50.46 14.32 44.55
CA ARG A 3 -50.94 14.73 43.22
C ARG A 3 -49.80 14.69 42.18
N LEU A 4 -50.15 14.30 40.96
CA LEU A 4 -49.44 14.54 39.71
C LEU A 4 -49.50 16.02 39.31
N SER A 5 -48.50 16.53 38.59
CA SER A 5 -48.72 17.46 37.47
C SER A 5 -47.55 17.43 36.47
N THR A 6 -47.93 17.19 35.22
CA THR A 6 -47.16 17.08 33.98
C THR A 6 -46.82 18.46 33.40
N GLN A 7 -45.72 18.58 32.63
CA GLN A 7 -45.47 19.48 31.46
C GLN A 7 -43.94 19.67 31.30
N HIS A 8 -43.33 19.88 30.13
CA HIS A 8 -43.62 19.60 28.73
C HIS A 8 -42.30 19.78 27.95
N CYS A 9 -42.20 19.12 26.81
CA CYS A 9 -41.12 19.14 25.83
C CYS A 9 -40.69 20.55 25.38
N LYS A 10 -39.37 20.75 25.13
CA LYS A 10 -38.80 21.55 24.03
C LYS A 10 -37.28 21.29 23.93
N LYS A 11 -36.86 20.40 23.02
CA LYS A 11 -35.47 20.35 22.50
C LYS A 11 -35.41 21.28 21.28
N SER A 12 -34.57 22.30 21.37
CA SER A 12 -34.28 23.23 20.28
C SER A 12 -33.23 22.64 19.35
N THR A 13 -33.53 22.64 18.05
CA THR A 13 -32.64 22.35 16.92
C THR A 13 -32.16 23.66 16.29
N THR A 14 -30.86 23.77 15.97
CA THR A 14 -30.27 24.55 14.84
C THR A 14 -28.74 24.34 14.89
N HIS A 15 -28.16 23.60 13.94
CA HIS A 15 -27.51 24.04 12.68
C HIS A 15 -26.16 24.76 12.89
N HIS A 16 -25.04 24.10 12.59
CA HIS A 16 -24.31 23.98 11.31
C HIS A 16 -23.19 25.02 11.20
N ASN A 17 -21.94 24.53 11.13
CA ASN A 17 -20.91 25.00 10.23
C ASN A 17 -19.67 24.11 10.38
N ASP A 18 -19.53 23.11 9.51
CA ASP A 18 -18.22 22.54 9.19
C ASP A 18 -17.95 22.80 7.72
N HIS A 19 -16.83 23.47 7.49
CA HIS A 19 -16.32 23.90 6.20
C HIS A 19 -15.84 22.72 5.37
N LEU A 20 -16.27 22.72 4.11
CA LEU A 20 -15.87 21.84 3.02
C LEU A 20 -14.36 22.00 2.70
N ILE A 21 -13.65 20.87 2.61
CA ILE A 21 -12.38 20.73 1.87
C ILE A 21 -12.62 19.67 0.77
N PRO A 22 -12.14 19.88 -0.47
CA PRO A 22 -12.71 19.25 -1.66
C PRO A 22 -12.19 17.85 -1.97
N HIS A 23 -13.06 17.11 -2.66
CA HIS A 23 -12.90 15.76 -3.18
C HIS A 23 -11.62 15.50 -3.98
N HIS A 24 -10.83 14.51 -3.54
CA HIS A 24 -10.00 13.68 -4.42
C HIS A 24 -10.71 12.32 -4.59
N ASN A 25 -11.60 12.26 -5.58
CA ASN A 25 -12.48 11.11 -5.80
C ASN A 25 -12.24 10.57 -7.21
N SER A 26 -11.27 9.67 -7.39
CA SER A 26 -11.23 8.86 -8.61
C SER A 26 -10.47 7.52 -8.55
N ILE A 27 -9.84 7.10 -7.44
CA ILE A 27 -9.05 5.85 -7.44
C ILE A 27 -9.48 4.85 -6.34
N SER A 28 -10.26 5.29 -5.33
CA SER A 28 -10.66 4.44 -4.19
C SER A 28 -11.80 3.44 -4.47
N LYS A 29 -12.39 3.40 -5.67
CA LYS A 29 -13.63 2.61 -5.91
C LYS A 29 -13.41 1.17 -6.38
N ASN A 30 -12.17 0.72 -6.64
CA ASN A 30 -11.95 -0.59 -7.27
C ASN A 30 -11.29 -1.69 -6.40
N LEU A 31 -11.05 -1.44 -5.10
CA LEU A 31 -10.43 -2.47 -4.22
C LEU A 31 -11.34 -2.93 -3.07
N ASN A 32 -12.46 -2.24 -2.80
CA ASN A 32 -13.39 -2.60 -1.72
C ASN A 32 -14.48 -3.62 -2.12
N HIS A 33 -14.42 -4.22 -3.31
CA HIS A 33 -15.42 -5.20 -3.75
C HIS A 33 -14.96 -6.66 -3.62
N LEU A 34 -13.80 -6.93 -3.01
CA LEU A 34 -13.20 -8.28 -3.05
C LEU A 34 -13.40 -9.13 -1.80
N PHE A 35 -13.97 -8.66 -0.69
CA PHE A 35 -14.19 -9.54 0.47
C PHE A 35 -15.45 -9.24 1.28
N ILE A 36 -16.23 -10.31 1.49
CA ILE A 36 -17.30 -10.53 2.49
C ILE A 36 -18.71 -10.01 2.12
N ASN A 37 -19.53 -10.92 1.60
CA ASN A 37 -20.86 -11.23 2.16
C ASN A 37 -21.46 -12.43 1.42
N TYR A 38 -21.26 -13.66 1.91
CA TYR A 38 -22.22 -14.75 1.65
C TYR A 38 -21.97 -15.97 2.55
N LEU A 39 -22.65 -16.04 3.70
CA LEU A 39 -22.89 -17.31 4.40
C LEU A 39 -24.26 -17.27 5.07
N ALA A 40 -25.28 -17.64 4.30
CA ALA A 40 -26.48 -18.27 4.81
C ALA A 40 -26.56 -19.66 4.15
N TYR A 41 -26.40 -20.71 4.94
CA TYR A 41 -26.43 -22.10 4.47
C TYR A 41 -27.81 -22.45 3.90
N SER A 42 -27.84 -22.94 2.67
CA SER A 42 -29.00 -23.56 2.03
C SER A 42 -28.55 -24.80 1.26
N THR A 43 -29.48 -25.74 1.10
CA THR A 43 -29.41 -27.08 0.46
C THR A 43 -28.34 -27.25 -0.64
N ASP A 44 -27.86 -28.47 -0.85
CA ASP A 44 -26.81 -28.82 -1.83
C ASP A 44 -26.98 -28.13 -3.21
N ASN A 45 -28.23 -27.93 -3.66
CA ASN A 45 -28.53 -27.25 -4.93
C ASN A 45 -28.19 -25.75 -4.92
N ASP A 46 -28.45 -25.04 -3.81
CA ASP A 46 -28.10 -23.62 -3.65
C ASP A 46 -26.59 -23.43 -3.47
N THR A 47 -25.93 -24.36 -2.78
CA THR A 47 -24.46 -24.36 -2.62
C THR A 47 -23.76 -24.57 -3.97
N MET A 48 -24.22 -25.54 -4.77
CA MET A 48 -23.67 -25.79 -6.12
C MET A 48 -23.96 -24.66 -7.10
N LYS A 49 -25.12 -23.99 -6.95
CA LYS A 49 -25.43 -22.76 -7.72
C LYS A 49 -24.48 -21.61 -7.35
N GLY A 50 -24.19 -21.43 -6.07
CA GLY A 50 -23.20 -20.46 -5.59
C GLY A 50 -21.80 -20.71 -6.16
N LEU A 51 -21.33 -21.96 -6.15
CA LEU A 51 -20.01 -22.32 -6.69
C LEU A 51 -19.90 -22.07 -8.20
N LYS A 52 -20.96 -22.36 -8.98
CA LYS A 52 -21.01 -22.05 -10.42
C LYS A 52 -20.93 -20.54 -10.68
N ALA A 53 -21.60 -19.73 -9.86
CA ALA A 53 -21.54 -18.28 -9.96
C ALA A 53 -20.12 -17.76 -9.68
N ILE A 54 -19.47 -18.25 -8.62
CA ILE A 54 -18.07 -17.91 -8.29
C ILE A 54 -17.13 -18.27 -9.44
N LYS A 55 -17.28 -19.47 -10.02
CA LYS A 55 -16.45 -19.88 -11.17
C LYS A 55 -16.65 -18.98 -12.40
N THR A 56 -17.89 -18.55 -12.65
CA THR A 56 -18.21 -17.62 -13.73
C THR A 56 -17.59 -16.25 -13.48
N GLN A 57 -17.69 -15.74 -12.25
CA GLN A 57 -17.12 -14.47 -11.85
C GLN A 57 -15.59 -14.50 -11.93
N ALA A 58 -14.94 -15.54 -11.42
CA ALA A 58 -13.49 -15.70 -11.48
C ALA A 58 -12.96 -15.68 -12.93
N LYS A 59 -13.71 -16.28 -13.87
CA LYS A 59 -13.39 -16.17 -15.30
C LYS A 59 -13.49 -14.75 -15.82
N LYS A 60 -14.56 -14.04 -15.47
CA LYS A 60 -14.75 -12.64 -15.84
C LYS A 60 -13.62 -11.77 -15.29
N ASP A 61 -13.31 -11.90 -14.00
CA ASP A 61 -12.27 -11.10 -13.34
C ASP A 61 -10.88 -11.35 -13.96
N ALA A 62 -10.54 -12.61 -14.26
CA ALA A 62 -9.27 -12.94 -14.92
C ALA A 62 -9.18 -12.34 -16.33
N TYR A 63 -10.28 -12.34 -17.09
CA TYR A 63 -10.29 -11.78 -18.44
C TYR A 63 -10.30 -10.25 -18.42
N ASP A 64 -10.97 -9.64 -17.44
CA ASP A 64 -10.89 -8.20 -17.21
C ASP A 64 -9.44 -7.78 -16.90
N VAL A 65 -8.68 -8.58 -16.13
CA VAL A 65 -7.24 -8.34 -15.92
C VAL A 65 -6.45 -8.44 -17.22
N LEU A 66 -6.77 -9.39 -18.10
CA LEU A 66 -6.12 -9.51 -19.41
C LEU A 66 -6.35 -8.28 -20.28
N ASP A 67 -7.62 -7.90 -20.41
CA ASP A 67 -8.07 -6.82 -21.30
C ASP A 67 -7.52 -5.46 -20.86
N ASN A 68 -7.37 -5.25 -19.54
CA ASN A 68 -6.84 -4.02 -18.96
C ASN A 68 -5.34 -4.10 -18.61
N GLY A 69 -4.68 -5.22 -18.93
CA GLY A 69 -3.29 -5.48 -18.52
C GLY A 69 -2.30 -4.43 -19.05
N LEU A 70 -2.53 -3.93 -20.28
CA LEU A 70 -1.66 -2.90 -20.87
C LEU A 70 -1.79 -1.53 -20.20
N GLU A 71 -2.96 -1.19 -19.64
CA GLU A 71 -3.09 0.05 -18.84
C GLU A 71 -2.31 -0.06 -17.54
N THR A 72 -2.24 -1.25 -16.94
CA THR A 72 -1.37 -1.51 -15.78
C THR A 72 0.10 -1.32 -16.15
N VAL A 73 0.53 -1.81 -17.32
CA VAL A 73 1.92 -1.63 -17.81
C VAL A 73 2.23 -0.15 -18.05
N LYS A 74 1.34 0.61 -18.68
CA LYS A 74 1.51 2.06 -18.86
C LYS A 74 1.64 2.80 -17.52
N ALA A 75 0.88 2.39 -16.50
CA ALA A 75 1.01 2.97 -15.16
C ALA A 75 2.41 2.70 -14.56
N MET A 76 3.01 1.53 -14.81
CA MET A 76 4.40 1.25 -14.39
C MET A 76 5.40 2.16 -15.11
N GLU A 77 5.20 2.40 -16.41
CA GLU A 77 6.05 3.30 -17.20
C GLU A 77 5.95 4.74 -16.70
N ALA A 78 4.74 5.20 -16.37
CA ALA A 78 4.54 6.53 -15.78
C ALA A 78 5.26 6.69 -14.43
N ILE A 79 5.31 5.65 -13.59
CA ILE A 79 6.07 5.67 -12.33
C ILE A 79 7.58 5.79 -12.62
N LEU A 80 8.10 5.04 -13.60
CA LEU A 80 9.49 5.13 -14.02
C LEU A 80 9.85 6.54 -14.50
N GLU A 81 9.03 7.14 -15.36
CA GLU A 81 9.25 8.49 -15.88
C GLU A 81 9.18 9.56 -14.78
N THR A 82 8.24 9.43 -13.85
CA THR A 82 7.98 10.42 -12.81
C THR A 82 9.04 10.40 -11.72
N HIS A 83 9.40 9.21 -11.23
CA HIS A 83 10.24 9.08 -10.04
C HIS A 83 11.68 8.68 -10.33
N PHE A 84 11.96 8.15 -11.54
CA PHE A 84 13.26 7.60 -11.89
C PHE A 84 13.87 8.22 -13.16
N PRO A 85 14.07 9.55 -13.20
CA PRO A 85 14.62 10.26 -14.37
C PRO A 85 16.09 9.91 -14.65
N HIS A 86 16.75 9.20 -13.73
CA HIS A 86 18.14 8.78 -13.86
C HIS A 86 18.21 7.26 -13.96
N GLY A 87 18.75 6.76 -15.08
CA GLY A 87 18.99 5.34 -15.28
C GLY A 87 20.18 4.83 -14.46
N ALA A 88 20.40 3.52 -14.49
CA ALA A 88 21.46 2.83 -13.73
C ALA A 88 22.88 3.38 -13.94
N HIS A 89 23.16 4.02 -15.08
CA HIS A 89 24.47 4.62 -15.39
C HIS A 89 24.69 6.01 -14.77
N ALA A 90 23.71 6.55 -14.05
CA ALA A 90 23.75 7.88 -13.45
C ALA A 90 23.59 7.88 -11.92
N LEU A 91 23.81 6.74 -11.24
CA LEU A 91 23.68 6.65 -9.78
C LEU A 91 24.64 7.55 -9.01
N SER A 92 25.81 7.88 -9.58
CA SER A 92 26.73 8.86 -8.99
C SER A 92 26.11 10.26 -8.92
N LYS A 93 25.29 10.64 -9.91
CA LYS A 93 24.54 11.89 -9.91
C LYS A 93 23.41 11.85 -8.88
N VAL A 94 22.68 10.74 -8.80
CA VAL A 94 21.64 10.53 -7.77
C VAL A 94 22.25 10.65 -6.37
N ALA A 95 23.44 10.08 -6.13
CA ALA A 95 24.16 10.20 -4.87
C ALA A 95 24.48 11.66 -4.51
N GLN A 96 24.96 12.45 -5.48
CA GLN A 96 25.23 13.88 -5.26
C GLN A 96 23.95 14.66 -4.92
N GLU A 97 22.85 14.39 -5.63
CA GLU A 97 21.56 15.03 -5.39
C GLU A 97 20.98 14.66 -4.01
N PHE A 98 21.10 13.38 -3.60
CA PHE A 98 20.65 12.90 -2.30
C PHE A 98 21.50 13.44 -1.15
N GLU A 99 22.82 13.49 -1.31
CA GLU A 99 23.71 14.10 -0.33
C GLU A 99 23.39 15.59 -0.15
N ALA A 100 23.18 16.33 -1.25
CA ALA A 100 22.79 17.73 -1.20
C ALA A 100 21.45 17.94 -0.47
N ALA A 101 20.45 17.11 -0.75
CA ALA A 101 19.15 17.15 -0.08
C ALA A 101 19.25 16.84 1.43
N LEU A 102 20.09 15.87 1.81
CA LEU A 102 20.31 15.51 3.21
C LEU A 102 21.05 16.64 3.96
N VAL A 103 22.05 17.26 3.33
CA VAL A 103 22.76 18.43 3.89
C VAL A 103 21.80 19.61 4.09
N ALA A 104 20.90 19.87 3.14
CA ALA A 104 19.91 20.94 3.24
C ALA A 104 18.95 20.74 4.43
N GLN A 105 18.71 19.51 4.85
CA GLN A 105 17.90 19.16 6.02
C GLN A 105 18.75 18.98 7.29
N GLN A 106 19.99 19.48 7.31
CA GLN A 106 20.92 19.33 8.45
C GLN A 106 21.11 17.87 8.88
N TRP A 107 21.17 16.97 7.88
CA TRP A 107 21.38 15.53 8.04
C TRP A 107 20.25 14.77 8.75
N GLU A 108 19.15 15.45 9.05
CA GLU A 108 17.92 14.88 9.61
C GLU A 108 16.84 14.82 8.52
N GLY A 109 15.87 13.90 8.62
CA GLY A 109 14.70 13.87 7.72
C GLY A 109 14.71 12.79 6.63
N SER A 110 13.61 12.76 5.88
CA SER A 110 13.36 11.80 4.79
C SER A 110 14.08 12.20 3.50
N ASN A 111 14.29 11.23 2.63
CA ASN A 111 14.68 11.50 1.26
C ASN A 111 13.42 11.83 0.45
N PRO A 112 13.25 13.06 -0.09
CA PRO A 112 12.00 13.49 -0.71
C PRO A 112 11.65 12.71 -1.98
N VAL A 113 12.65 12.20 -2.71
CA VAL A 113 12.43 11.35 -3.88
C VAL A 113 11.89 9.99 -3.45
N LEU A 114 12.54 9.37 -2.46
CA LEU A 114 12.14 8.04 -1.96
C LEU A 114 10.81 8.07 -1.21
N GLU A 115 10.49 9.18 -0.55
CA GLU A 115 9.20 9.39 0.13
C GLU A 115 8.02 9.26 -0.83
N GLN A 116 8.21 9.63 -2.11
CA GLN A 116 7.19 9.48 -3.15
C GLN A 116 7.34 8.16 -3.92
N ALA A 117 8.57 7.77 -4.25
CA ALA A 117 8.84 6.60 -5.09
C ALA A 117 8.49 5.27 -4.39
N ILE A 118 8.73 5.15 -3.08
CA ILE A 118 8.42 3.94 -2.31
C ILE A 118 6.92 3.63 -2.32
N PRO A 119 6.01 4.52 -1.90
CA PRO A 119 4.58 4.21 -1.90
C PRO A 119 4.03 3.95 -3.30
N ALA A 120 4.43 4.74 -4.31
CA ALA A 120 4.01 4.51 -5.69
C ALA A 120 4.41 3.12 -6.21
N THR A 121 5.65 2.71 -5.94
CA THR A 121 6.13 1.37 -6.31
C THR A 121 5.43 0.28 -5.50
N ARG A 122 5.20 0.49 -4.20
CA ARG A 122 4.49 -0.47 -3.33
C ARG A 122 3.09 -0.76 -3.83
N ASP A 123 2.31 0.28 -4.13
CA ASP A 123 0.94 0.15 -4.60
C ASP A 123 0.89 -0.57 -5.95
N MET A 124 1.82 -0.25 -6.86
CA MET A 124 1.96 -0.92 -8.15
C MET A 124 2.26 -2.41 -7.98
N VAL A 125 3.29 -2.76 -7.18
CA VAL A 125 3.68 -4.17 -6.97
C VAL A 125 2.55 -4.95 -6.30
N SER A 126 1.90 -4.37 -5.30
CA SER A 126 0.75 -4.98 -4.60
C SER A 126 -0.43 -5.24 -5.55
N GLY A 127 -0.76 -4.27 -6.42
CA GLY A 127 -1.78 -4.44 -7.45
C GLY A 127 -1.45 -5.56 -8.44
N CYS A 128 -0.20 -5.66 -8.87
CA CYS A 128 0.25 -6.73 -9.76
C CYS A 128 0.17 -8.11 -9.08
N VAL A 129 0.56 -8.21 -7.81
CA VAL A 129 0.38 -9.44 -7.02
C VAL A 129 -1.10 -9.82 -6.95
N ALA A 130 -2.00 -8.88 -6.69
CA ALA A 130 -3.44 -9.14 -6.66
C ALA A 130 -3.96 -9.67 -8.01
N HIS A 131 -3.47 -9.13 -9.14
CA HIS A 131 -3.78 -9.65 -10.47
C HIS A 131 -3.33 -11.10 -10.66
N LEU A 132 -2.15 -11.49 -10.14
CA LEU A 132 -1.69 -12.88 -10.20
C LEU A 132 -2.59 -13.81 -9.38
N GLU A 133 -3.05 -13.37 -8.21
CA GLU A 133 -3.95 -14.17 -7.37
C GLU A 133 -5.32 -14.36 -8.04
N ILE A 134 -5.84 -13.36 -8.77
CA ILE A 134 -7.07 -13.49 -9.59
C ILE A 134 -6.90 -14.61 -10.63
N TRP A 135 -5.79 -14.62 -11.35
CA TRP A 135 -5.49 -15.68 -12.33
C TRP A 135 -5.32 -17.05 -11.68
N SER A 136 -4.59 -17.11 -10.56
CA SER A 136 -4.36 -18.34 -9.81
C SER A 136 -5.69 -18.95 -9.33
N HIS A 137 -6.58 -18.11 -8.81
CA HIS A 137 -7.92 -18.50 -8.39
C HIS A 137 -8.77 -19.00 -9.58
N PHE A 138 -8.78 -18.27 -10.70
CA PHE A 138 -9.46 -18.69 -11.92
C PHE A 138 -8.99 -20.08 -12.38
N ILE A 139 -7.68 -20.30 -12.50
CA ILE A 139 -7.13 -21.58 -12.95
C ILE A 139 -7.50 -22.70 -11.99
N GLN A 140 -7.36 -22.49 -10.68
CA GLN A 140 -7.64 -23.51 -9.68
C GLN A 140 -9.11 -23.96 -9.68
N LEU A 141 -10.06 -23.05 -9.97
CA LEU A 141 -11.48 -23.39 -10.13
C LEU A 141 -11.82 -24.07 -11.46
N HIS A 142 -10.91 -24.03 -12.43
CA HIS A 142 -11.07 -24.63 -13.76
C HIS A 142 -10.29 -25.92 -13.96
N VAL A 143 -9.61 -26.42 -12.92
CA VAL A 143 -9.05 -27.78 -12.93
C VAL A 143 -10.20 -28.80 -12.98
N PRO A 144 -10.19 -29.74 -13.94
CA PRO A 144 -11.24 -30.75 -14.07
C PRO A 144 -11.02 -31.89 -13.06
N VAL A 145 -11.97 -32.82 -13.03
CA VAL A 145 -11.81 -34.10 -12.33
C VAL A 145 -10.57 -34.83 -12.88
N MET A 146 -9.83 -35.51 -12.00
CA MET A 146 -8.68 -36.31 -12.39
C MET A 146 -9.14 -37.56 -13.16
N GLU A 147 -8.55 -37.78 -14.32
CA GLU A 147 -8.88 -38.88 -15.24
C GLU A 147 -7.59 -39.47 -15.82
N ASP A 148 -7.66 -40.74 -16.21
CA ASP A 148 -6.56 -41.40 -16.93
C ASP A 148 -6.62 -41.00 -18.41
N GLY A 149 -5.65 -40.18 -18.85
CA GLY A 149 -5.55 -39.69 -20.22
C GLY A 149 -6.12 -38.29 -20.49
N ASN A 150 -5.83 -37.76 -21.68
CA ASN A 150 -6.21 -36.40 -22.13
C ASN A 150 -5.78 -35.29 -21.14
N ASN A 151 -4.61 -35.39 -20.52
CA ASN A 151 -4.19 -34.47 -19.45
C ASN A 151 -3.34 -33.27 -19.91
N PHE A 152 -3.10 -33.12 -21.22
CA PHE A 152 -2.25 -32.04 -21.75
C PHE A 152 -2.70 -30.65 -21.32
N GLY A 153 -3.99 -30.31 -21.46
CA GLY A 153 -4.49 -29.00 -21.05
C GLY A 153 -4.40 -28.77 -19.54
N VAL A 154 -4.51 -29.84 -18.74
CA VAL A 154 -4.31 -29.77 -17.28
C VAL A 154 -2.85 -29.48 -16.97
N THR A 155 -1.90 -30.09 -17.70
CA THR A 155 -0.47 -29.76 -17.59
C THR A 155 -0.20 -28.30 -17.92
N VAL A 156 -0.85 -27.74 -18.95
CA VAL A 156 -0.76 -26.31 -19.28
C VAL A 156 -1.25 -25.45 -18.11
N GLN A 157 -2.42 -25.77 -17.54
CA GLN A 157 -2.94 -25.07 -16.36
C GLN A 157 -1.96 -25.11 -15.19
N MET A 158 -1.40 -26.27 -14.85
CA MET A 158 -0.51 -26.41 -13.70
C MET A 158 0.84 -25.73 -13.92
N THR A 159 1.35 -25.72 -15.15
CA THR A 159 2.59 -25.01 -15.51
C THR A 159 2.42 -23.50 -15.33
N ILE A 160 1.30 -22.96 -15.81
CA ILE A 160 0.99 -21.54 -15.66
C ILE A 160 0.70 -21.19 -14.19
N ALA A 161 -0.07 -22.00 -13.47
CA ALA A 161 -0.33 -21.78 -12.04
C ALA A 161 0.95 -21.73 -11.22
N LYS A 162 1.93 -22.60 -11.56
CA LYS A 162 3.26 -22.56 -10.96
C LYS A 162 4.00 -21.25 -11.28
N ALA A 163 4.01 -20.81 -12.54
CA ALA A 163 4.66 -19.56 -12.93
C ALA A 163 4.04 -18.33 -12.23
N LEU A 164 2.71 -18.29 -12.08
CA LEU A 164 1.99 -17.27 -11.32
C LEU A 164 2.42 -17.26 -9.85
N LYS A 165 2.48 -18.43 -9.21
CA LYS A 165 2.94 -18.56 -7.82
C LYS A 165 4.39 -18.09 -7.65
N ASP A 166 5.30 -18.60 -8.49
CA ASP A 166 6.72 -18.26 -8.40
C ASP A 166 6.93 -16.73 -8.56
N SER A 167 6.20 -16.10 -9.49
CA SER A 167 6.23 -14.64 -9.69
C SER A 167 5.61 -13.88 -8.51
N SER A 168 4.48 -14.36 -7.96
CA SER A 168 3.84 -13.77 -6.77
C SER A 168 4.77 -13.79 -5.56
N ASP A 169 5.47 -14.91 -5.33
CA ASP A 169 6.44 -15.06 -4.25
C ASP A 169 7.67 -14.16 -4.45
N GLU A 170 8.15 -13.98 -5.68
CA GLU A 170 9.21 -13.03 -6.00
C GLU A 170 8.78 -11.57 -5.73
N TRP A 171 7.60 -11.18 -6.18
CA TRP A 171 7.11 -9.81 -6.06
C TRP A 171 6.73 -9.45 -4.62
N LYS A 172 6.26 -10.40 -3.82
CA LYS A 172 6.07 -10.20 -2.37
C LYS A 172 7.40 -9.90 -1.65
N LYS A 173 8.50 -10.52 -2.04
CA LYS A 173 9.84 -10.20 -1.49
C LYS A 173 10.29 -8.77 -1.82
N ILE A 174 9.84 -8.19 -2.94
CA ILE A 174 10.09 -6.79 -3.26
C ILE A 174 9.41 -5.88 -2.22
N LEU A 175 8.17 -6.21 -1.80
CA LEU A 175 7.45 -5.45 -0.77
C LEU A 175 8.18 -5.48 0.58
N ASP A 176 8.74 -6.63 0.96
CA ASP A 176 9.50 -6.78 2.21
C ASP A 176 10.75 -5.90 2.26
N LYS A 177 11.44 -5.72 1.11
CA LYS A 177 12.61 -4.83 1.01
C LYS A 177 12.27 -3.38 1.29
N MET A 178 11.10 -2.91 0.82
CA MET A 178 10.66 -1.53 1.04
C MET A 178 10.40 -1.23 2.53
N VAL A 179 9.94 -2.22 3.29
CA VAL A 179 9.75 -2.09 4.74
C VAL A 179 11.11 -2.09 5.43
N SER A 180 11.99 -3.00 5.02
CA SER A 180 13.33 -3.16 5.62
C SER A 180 14.19 -1.90 5.47
N TYR A 181 14.03 -1.16 4.38
CA TYR A 181 14.70 0.13 4.16
C TYR A 181 14.49 1.12 5.31
N TYR A 182 13.26 1.26 5.83
CA TYR A 182 12.99 2.21 6.90
C TYR A 182 13.74 1.86 8.18
N THR A 183 13.73 0.58 8.58
CA THR A 183 14.45 0.13 9.77
C THR A 183 15.95 0.36 9.61
N SER A 184 16.53 -0.10 8.49
CA SER A 184 17.96 0.04 8.27
C SER A 184 18.38 1.51 8.18
N ARG A 185 17.57 2.37 7.54
CA ARG A 185 17.88 3.80 7.45
C ARG A 185 17.74 4.50 8.80
N ALA A 186 16.72 4.17 9.59
CA ALA A 186 16.57 4.69 10.95
C ALA A 186 17.82 4.36 11.79
N ASP A 187 18.30 3.11 11.74
CA ASP A 187 19.53 2.71 12.43
C ASP A 187 20.77 3.47 11.94
N ALA A 188 20.84 3.79 10.65
CA ALA A 188 21.95 4.57 10.08
C ALA A 188 21.89 6.05 10.51
N VAL A 189 20.70 6.64 10.56
CA VAL A 189 20.48 8.02 11.04
C VAL A 189 20.78 8.13 12.54
N ASP A 190 20.36 7.18 13.36
CA ASP A 190 20.68 7.16 14.80
C ASP A 190 22.20 7.16 15.05
N LYS A 191 22.95 6.50 14.18
CA LYS A 191 24.41 6.46 14.25
C LYS A 191 25.06 7.79 13.86
N LEU A 192 24.38 8.74 13.23
CA LEU A 192 24.95 10.07 12.92
C LEU A 192 25.27 10.87 14.19
N GLY A 193 24.65 10.54 15.33
CA GLY A 193 24.89 11.22 16.60
C GLY A 193 24.39 12.67 16.62
N LEU A 194 23.30 12.94 15.88
CA LEU A 194 22.68 14.26 15.82
C LEU A 194 22.14 14.66 17.22
N PRO A 195 22.11 15.97 17.55
CA PRO A 195 21.52 16.45 18.78
C PRO A 195 20.07 16.02 18.85
N LYS A 196 19.66 15.40 19.96
CA LYS A 196 18.26 15.05 20.19
C LYS A 196 17.48 16.32 20.49
N THR A 197 16.58 16.72 19.59
CA THR A 197 15.62 17.80 19.86
C THR A 197 14.55 17.30 20.82
N SER A 198 14.82 17.40 22.13
CA SER A 198 13.81 17.13 23.16
C SER A 198 12.86 18.33 23.27
N LYS A 199 11.67 18.23 22.68
CA LYS A 199 10.57 19.15 22.98
C LYS A 199 9.97 18.78 24.35
N THR A 200 10.58 19.24 25.43
CA THR A 200 9.98 19.14 26.77
C THR A 200 8.98 20.28 26.95
N SER A 201 7.70 19.95 27.04
CA SER A 201 6.67 20.90 27.48
C SER A 201 6.61 20.88 29.01
N THR A 202 7.25 21.85 29.66
CA THR A 202 7.13 22.03 31.11
C THR A 202 5.84 22.78 31.42
N ILE A 203 4.84 22.10 31.99
CA ILE A 203 3.68 22.79 32.57
C ILE A 203 4.03 23.07 34.04
N SER A 204 4.45 24.30 34.34
CA SER A 204 4.60 24.77 35.71
C SER A 204 3.31 25.44 36.17
N SER A 205 2.66 24.87 37.19
CA SER A 205 1.55 25.49 37.91
C SER A 205 2.11 26.15 39.17
N SER A 206 1.96 27.46 39.31
CA SER A 206 2.22 28.16 40.56
C SER A 206 0.89 28.64 41.14
N GLU A 207 0.50 28.10 42.29
CA GLU A 207 -0.59 28.62 43.12
C GLU A 207 -0.01 29.65 44.08
N SER A 208 -0.60 30.84 44.12
CA SER A 208 -0.27 31.88 45.09
C SER A 208 -1.54 32.27 45.84
N ASP A 209 -1.61 31.98 47.13
CA ASP A 209 -2.67 32.48 48.01
C ASP A 209 -2.30 33.89 48.48
N SER A 210 -3.09 34.88 48.09
CA SER A 210 -3.07 36.21 48.74
C SER A 210 -4.24 36.32 49.70
N THR A 211 -3.98 36.29 51.00
CA THR A 211 -4.98 36.63 52.02
C THR A 211 -5.18 38.15 52.07
N GLY A 212 -6.36 38.64 51.66
CA GLY A 212 -6.76 40.03 51.92
C GLY A 212 -8.06 40.51 51.26
N GLY A 213 -9.14 40.57 52.05
CA GLY A 213 -10.08 41.70 52.07
C GLY A 213 -11.17 41.83 50.99
N LYS A 214 -12.39 41.41 51.36
CA LYS A 214 -13.72 41.99 51.03
C LYS A 214 -14.06 42.32 49.55
N ASP A 215 -15.06 41.58 49.08
CA ASP A 215 -15.84 41.70 47.84
C ASP A 215 -15.22 41.14 46.53
N GLY A 216 -15.79 40.01 46.08
CA GLY A 216 -15.71 39.52 44.69
C GLY A 216 -14.65 38.45 44.42
N ASP A 217 -15.03 37.17 44.56
CA ASP A 217 -14.18 36.03 44.20
C ASP A 217 -14.06 35.92 42.68
N ALA A 218 -12.87 36.21 42.13
CA ALA A 218 -12.54 36.06 40.73
C ALA A 218 -11.26 35.23 40.60
N HIS A 219 -11.42 33.92 40.45
CA HIS A 219 -10.34 32.99 40.15
C HIS A 219 -9.82 33.21 38.72
N THR A 220 -8.71 33.93 38.58
CA THR A 220 -8.06 34.12 37.27
C THR A 220 -6.86 33.17 37.17
N THR A 221 -7.02 32.07 36.41
CA THR A 221 -5.91 31.17 36.07
C THR A 221 -5.14 31.76 34.88
N SER A 222 -3.94 32.29 35.13
CA SER A 222 -3.05 32.68 34.03
C SER A 222 -2.15 31.49 33.66
N LYS A 223 -2.37 30.91 32.48
CA LYS A 223 -1.44 29.95 31.87
C LYS A 223 -0.40 30.72 31.06
N ASN A 224 0.80 30.90 31.61
CA ASN A 224 1.94 31.30 30.80
C ASN A 224 2.60 30.02 30.23
N SER A 225 2.65 29.94 28.91
CA SER A 225 3.45 28.96 28.17
C SER A 225 4.74 29.65 27.74
N SER A 226 5.86 29.34 28.38
CA SER A 226 7.18 29.67 27.85
C SER A 226 7.77 28.43 27.18
N THR A 227 8.03 28.53 25.88
CA THR A 227 8.79 27.54 25.13
C THR A 227 10.25 27.96 25.21
N GLU A 228 11.05 27.32 26.05
CA GLU A 228 12.51 27.47 26.00
C GLU A 228 13.09 26.42 25.07
N GLU A 229 13.39 26.82 23.84
CA GLU A 229 14.28 26.07 22.96
C GLU A 229 15.72 26.26 23.47
N LYS A 230 16.22 25.30 24.25
CA LYS A 230 17.65 25.21 24.51
C LYS A 230 18.34 24.66 23.26
N ILE A 231 18.67 25.55 22.34
CA ILE A 231 19.53 25.26 21.19
C ILE A 231 20.92 24.95 21.75
N SER A 232 21.25 23.66 21.89
CA SER A 232 22.65 23.26 21.91
C SER A 232 23.28 23.74 20.61
N SER A 233 24.46 24.34 20.70
CA SER A 233 25.35 24.71 19.59
C SER A 233 25.19 23.84 18.33
N PRO A 234 25.35 24.40 17.10
CA PRO A 234 25.17 23.65 15.85
C PRO A 234 25.88 22.30 15.95
N ALA A 235 25.14 21.23 15.64
CA ALA A 235 25.70 19.88 15.63
C ALA A 235 27.00 19.89 14.82
N PRO A 236 28.12 19.37 15.34
CA PRO A 236 29.28 19.14 14.48
C PRO A 236 28.83 18.24 13.32
N LYS A 237 29.30 18.55 12.11
CA LYS A 237 29.05 17.73 10.92
C LYS A 237 29.29 16.25 11.26
N PRO A 238 28.35 15.35 10.96
CA PRO A 238 28.54 13.91 11.19
C PRO A 238 29.82 13.39 10.53
N GLU A 239 30.39 12.32 11.09
CA GLU A 239 31.54 11.63 10.51
C GLU A 239 31.25 11.21 9.06
N TYR A 240 32.25 11.38 8.19
CA TYR A 240 32.08 11.25 6.73
C TYR A 240 31.51 9.89 6.31
N HIS A 241 32.05 8.78 6.81
CA HIS A 241 31.59 7.44 6.43
C HIS A 241 30.18 7.15 6.93
N ARG A 242 29.79 7.66 8.10
CA ARG A 242 28.40 7.55 8.60
C ARG A 242 27.41 8.30 7.69
N LEU A 243 27.77 9.51 7.25
CA LEU A 243 26.97 10.26 6.29
C LEU A 243 26.86 9.53 4.94
N GLN A 244 28.00 9.07 4.41
CA GLN A 244 28.04 8.33 3.15
C GLN A 244 27.26 7.01 3.23
N HIS A 245 27.19 6.38 4.41
CA HIS A 245 26.35 5.20 4.60
C HIS A 245 24.87 5.51 4.39
N VAL A 246 24.34 6.59 4.98
CA VAL A 246 22.94 7.00 4.78
C VAL A 246 22.66 7.31 3.31
N VAL A 247 23.54 8.07 2.65
CA VAL A 247 23.39 8.40 1.22
C VAL A 247 23.45 7.13 0.37
N ALA A 248 24.39 6.22 0.63
CA ALA A 248 24.52 4.97 -0.12
C ALA A 248 23.27 4.09 0.02
N MET A 249 22.65 4.04 1.20
CA MET A 249 21.40 3.32 1.41
C MET A 249 20.24 3.92 0.62
N ASP A 250 20.14 5.26 0.58
CA ASP A 250 19.12 5.95 -0.20
C ASP A 250 19.32 5.68 -1.70
N VAL A 251 20.56 5.76 -2.21
CA VAL A 251 20.89 5.47 -3.60
C VAL A 251 20.63 4.00 -3.96
N GLN A 252 20.97 3.08 -3.05
CA GLN A 252 20.70 1.66 -3.23
C GLN A 252 19.18 1.43 -3.31
N MET A 253 18.39 2.05 -2.42
CA MET A 253 16.95 1.90 -2.47
C MET A 253 16.35 2.47 -3.75
N TYR A 254 16.83 3.63 -4.21
CA TYR A 254 16.43 4.20 -5.50
C TYR A 254 16.66 3.21 -6.65
N ALA A 255 17.87 2.63 -6.74
CA ALA A 255 18.22 1.66 -7.77
C ALA A 255 17.37 0.38 -7.67
N GLU A 256 17.14 -0.12 -6.45
CA GLU A 256 16.33 -1.31 -6.21
C GLU A 256 14.85 -1.11 -6.57
N LEU A 257 14.27 0.06 -6.29
CA LEU A 257 12.89 0.38 -6.70
C LEU A 257 12.79 0.42 -8.23
N GLN A 258 13.72 1.12 -8.90
CA GLN A 258 13.75 1.18 -10.36
C GLN A 258 13.85 -0.21 -10.99
N ALA A 259 14.79 -1.03 -10.50
CA ALA A 259 14.97 -2.41 -10.94
C ALA A 259 13.72 -3.26 -10.68
N SER A 260 13.07 -3.08 -9.53
CA SER A 260 11.86 -3.80 -9.16
C SER A 260 10.71 -3.51 -10.12
N ILE A 261 10.53 -2.26 -10.56
CA ILE A 261 9.52 -1.90 -11.56
C ILE A 261 9.80 -2.62 -12.88
N TYR A 262 11.06 -2.66 -13.33
CA TYR A 262 11.42 -3.40 -14.54
C TYR A 262 11.16 -4.90 -14.41
N THR A 263 11.52 -5.51 -13.28
CA THR A 263 11.27 -6.93 -13.00
C THR A 263 9.77 -7.24 -13.05
N VAL A 264 8.95 -6.46 -12.34
CA VAL A 264 7.50 -6.67 -12.30
C VAL A 264 6.88 -6.42 -13.67
N ARG A 265 7.24 -5.35 -14.37
CA ARG A 265 6.71 -5.04 -15.71
C ARG A 265 6.99 -6.15 -16.71
N ASN A 266 8.24 -6.60 -16.80
CA ASN A 266 8.64 -7.63 -17.76
C ASN A 266 8.00 -8.98 -17.43
N GLY A 267 7.94 -9.34 -16.14
CA GLY A 267 7.25 -10.53 -15.68
C GLY A 267 5.74 -10.47 -15.96
N TYR A 268 5.10 -9.33 -15.68
CA TYR A 268 3.68 -9.10 -15.92
C TYR A 268 3.33 -9.22 -17.41
N LEU A 269 4.11 -8.59 -18.30
CA LEU A 269 3.94 -8.74 -19.76
C LEU A 269 4.07 -10.20 -20.22
N THR A 270 5.05 -10.93 -19.67
CA THR A 270 5.23 -12.35 -19.97
C THR A 270 4.02 -13.16 -19.53
N ILE A 271 3.47 -12.86 -18.35
CA ILE A 271 2.25 -13.50 -17.84
C ILE A 271 1.06 -13.19 -18.73
N LEU A 272 0.83 -11.92 -19.11
CA LEU A 272 -0.26 -11.54 -20.01
C LEU A 272 -0.18 -12.30 -21.36
N ASP A 273 1.01 -12.38 -21.94
CA ASP A 273 1.26 -13.14 -23.17
C ASP A 273 0.93 -14.63 -23.01
N GLN A 274 1.35 -15.25 -21.91
CA GLN A 274 1.01 -16.64 -21.61
C GLN A 274 -0.49 -16.84 -21.38
N MET A 275 -1.17 -15.89 -20.72
CA MET A 275 -2.60 -15.96 -20.47
C MET A 275 -3.39 -15.88 -21.77
N ASP A 276 -3.06 -14.93 -22.66
CA ASP A 276 -3.76 -14.76 -23.92
C ASP A 276 -3.59 -15.98 -24.84
N LYS A 277 -2.34 -16.46 -25.01
CA LYS A 277 -2.03 -17.63 -25.84
C LYS A 277 -2.73 -18.91 -25.39
N ASN A 278 -3.02 -19.05 -24.09
CA ASN A 278 -3.54 -20.27 -23.50
C ASN A 278 -4.98 -20.15 -22.95
N LYS A 279 -5.66 -19.02 -23.12
CA LYS A 279 -6.95 -18.70 -22.46
C LYS A 279 -8.03 -19.78 -22.60
N ASP A 280 -8.12 -20.41 -23.77
CA ASP A 280 -9.09 -21.48 -24.02
C ASP A 280 -8.75 -22.74 -23.25
N LYS A 281 -7.47 -23.11 -23.19
CA LYS A 281 -6.99 -24.27 -22.42
C LYS A 281 -7.06 -24.03 -20.92
N LEU A 282 -6.91 -22.79 -20.48
CA LEU A 282 -7.09 -22.42 -19.07
C LEU A 282 -8.55 -22.55 -18.63
N ALA A 283 -9.51 -22.20 -19.48
CA ALA A 283 -10.94 -22.34 -19.18
C ALA A 283 -11.49 -23.76 -19.40
N ALA A 284 -11.02 -24.46 -20.44
CA ALA A 284 -11.50 -25.76 -20.86
C ALA A 284 -10.31 -26.67 -21.25
N PRO A 285 -9.55 -27.18 -20.27
CA PRO A 285 -8.31 -27.95 -20.51
C PRO A 285 -8.54 -29.25 -21.28
N LYS A 286 -9.74 -29.84 -21.16
CA LYS A 286 -10.18 -31.05 -21.86
C LYS A 286 -10.92 -30.76 -23.17
N GLY A 287 -11.03 -29.48 -23.56
CA GLY A 287 -11.90 -29.01 -24.64
C GLY A 287 -13.34 -28.78 -24.17
N THR A 288 -14.11 -28.02 -24.95
CA THR A 288 -15.57 -27.99 -24.81
C THR A 288 -16.10 -29.26 -25.45
N SER A 289 -16.70 -30.16 -24.67
CA SER A 289 -17.37 -31.34 -25.21
C SER A 289 -18.52 -30.91 -26.13
N SER A 290 -18.26 -30.79 -27.43
CA SER A 290 -19.31 -30.91 -28.42
C SER A 290 -19.71 -32.38 -28.44
N SER A 291 -20.88 -32.67 -27.88
CA SER A 291 -21.63 -33.90 -28.10
C SER A 291 -21.49 -34.38 -29.55
N HIS A 292 -20.88 -35.55 -29.77
CA HIS A 292 -21.31 -36.64 -30.66
C HIS A 292 -20.16 -37.64 -30.89
N SER A 293 -20.18 -38.75 -30.15
CA SER A 293 -19.75 -40.03 -30.69
C SER A 293 -21.01 -40.89 -30.81
N MET A 294 -21.79 -40.63 -31.87
CA MET A 294 -22.69 -41.61 -32.44
C MET A 294 -21.93 -42.27 -33.59
N TYR A 295 -21.38 -43.43 -33.33
CA TYR A 295 -21.20 -44.53 -34.29
C TYR A 295 -21.34 -45.83 -33.52
#